data_AF-A0A414SRZ2-F1
#
_entry.id   AF-A0A414SRZ2-F1
#
_cell.length_a   1.000
_cell.length_b   1.000
_cell.length_c   1.000
_cell.angle_alpha   90.00
_cell.angle_beta   90.00
_cell.angle_gamma   90.00
#
_symmetry.space_group_name_H-M   'P 1'
#
loop_
_entity.id
_entity.type
_entity.pdbx_description
1 polymer ?
#
loop_
_entity_poly.entity_id
_entity_poly.type
_entity_poly.pdbx_seq_one_letter_code
_entity_poly.pdbx_strand_id
1 'polypeptide(L)'
;MLFRPPWRKIEDIGEYAETLGFEEESYLDLFQAVMELDKKYRVPVLLFYYERYSTAEIASILKMPEKTVSTRLFRAKAKLKNYLKEE
;
A
#
# COMPACT_ATOMS: atom_id res chain seq x y z
N MET A 1 -0.84 35.52 5.99
CA MET A 1 0.11 34.57 5.38
C MET A 1 -0.21 33.17 5.87
N LEU A 2 -0.77 32.33 5.01
CA LEU A 2 -1.13 30.95 5.34
C LEU A 2 0.10 30.06 5.09
N PHE A 3 0.89 29.80 6.13
CA PHE A 3 1.92 28.76 6.07
C PHE A 3 1.23 27.40 5.91
N ARG A 4 1.10 26.91 4.68
CA ARG A 4 0.77 25.51 4.41
C ARG A 4 2.06 24.69 4.52
N PRO A 5 2.18 23.75 5.48
CA PRO A 5 3.37 22.93 5.61
C PRO A 5 3.53 21.98 4.40
N PRO A 6 4.77 21.68 3.96
CA PRO A 6 5.03 20.90 2.73
C PRO A 6 4.60 19.42 2.82
N TRP A 7 4.41 18.90 4.03
CA TRP A 7 4.07 17.49 4.31
C TRP A 7 2.57 17.17 4.20
N ARG A 8 1.76 18.13 3.73
CA ARG A 8 0.32 17.97 3.51
C ARG A 8 -0.09 18.16 2.05
N LYS A 9 0.81 17.86 1.12
CA LYS A 9 0.38 17.34 -0.18
C LYS A 9 0.06 15.85 0.00
N ILE A 10 -1.03 15.58 0.68
CA ILE A 10 -1.79 14.37 0.37
C ILE A 10 -2.55 14.82 -0.86
N GLU A 11 -1.96 14.64 -2.04
CA GLU A 11 -2.79 14.56 -3.25
C GLU A 11 -3.82 13.47 -2.96
N ASP A 12 -5.08 13.75 -3.32
CA ASP A 12 -6.12 12.78 -3.13
C ASP A 12 -5.70 11.50 -3.86
N ILE A 13 -5.69 10.38 -3.12
CA ILE A 13 -5.17 9.12 -3.63
C ILE A 13 -6.00 8.67 -4.84
N GLY A 14 -7.29 9.02 -4.89
CA GLY A 14 -8.15 8.79 -6.05
C GLY A 14 -7.71 9.60 -7.25
N GLU A 15 -7.44 10.90 -7.08
CA GLU A 15 -6.97 11.79 -8.16
C GLU A 15 -5.61 11.35 -8.73
N TYR A 16 -4.68 10.89 -7.88
CA TYR A 16 -3.41 10.30 -8.33
C TYR A 16 -3.62 8.96 -9.05
N ALA A 17 -4.53 8.12 -8.55
CA ALA A 17 -4.84 6.82 -9.16
C ALA A 17 -5.45 6.98 -10.56
N GLU A 18 -6.34 7.96 -10.76
CA GLU A 18 -6.91 8.30 -12.07
C GLU A 18 -5.84 8.77 -13.06
N THR A 19 -4.82 9.50 -12.58
CA THR A 19 -3.70 9.96 -13.41
C THR A 19 -2.79 8.82 -13.86
N LEU A 20 -2.75 7.69 -13.13
CA LEU A 20 -1.93 6.52 -13.49
C LEU A 20 -2.45 5.76 -14.71
N GLY A 21 -3.66 6.05 -15.19
CA GLY A 21 -4.19 5.50 -16.45
C GLY A 21 -4.33 3.98 -16.43
N PHE A 22 -4.90 3.41 -15.37
CA PHE A 22 -5.16 1.97 -15.29
C PHE A 22 -6.10 1.52 -16.41
N GLU A 23 -5.70 0.49 -17.18
CA GLU A 23 -6.47 -0.02 -18.32
C GLU A 23 -7.74 -0.77 -17.90
N GLU A 24 -7.78 -1.33 -16.68
CA GLU A 24 -8.97 -1.97 -16.11
C GLU A 24 -9.34 -1.33 -14.76
N GLU A 25 -10.64 -1.11 -14.56
CA GLU A 25 -11.24 -0.54 -13.35
C GLU A 25 -10.89 -1.37 -12.09
N SER A 26 -10.76 -2.69 -12.23
CA SER A 26 -10.35 -3.59 -11.14
C SER A 26 -8.96 -3.28 -10.56
N TYR A 27 -8.04 -2.72 -11.37
CA TYR A 27 -6.72 -2.31 -10.89
C TYR A 27 -6.77 -0.99 -10.11
N LEU A 28 -7.68 -0.09 -10.47
CA LEU A 28 -7.92 1.15 -9.75
C LEU A 28 -8.43 0.84 -8.34
N ASP A 29 -9.42 -0.04 -8.22
CA ASP A 29 -10.00 -0.44 -6.92
C ASP A 29 -8.98 -1.15 -6.03
N LEU A 30 -8.17 -2.04 -6.62
CA LEU A 30 -7.07 -2.69 -5.91
C LEU A 30 -6.04 -1.67 -5.41
N PHE A 31 -5.68 -0.69 -6.24
CA PHE A 31 -4.73 0.35 -5.88
C PHE A 31 -5.27 1.21 -4.72
N GLN A 32 -6.53 1.66 -4.81
CA GLN A 32 -7.18 2.41 -3.75
C GLN A 32 -7.23 1.59 -2.46
N ALA A 33 -7.65 0.32 -2.51
CA ALA A 33 -7.68 -0.57 -1.35
C ALA A 33 -6.30 -0.75 -0.68
N VAL A 34 -5.22 -0.87 -1.47
CA VAL A 34 -3.84 -0.92 -0.95
C VAL A 34 -3.46 0.42 -0.31
N MET A 35 -3.88 1.53 -0.90
CA MET A 35 -3.61 2.88 -0.41
C MET A 35 -4.44 3.26 0.81
N GLU A 36 -5.53 2.56 1.12
CA GLU A 36 -6.26 2.69 2.38
C GLU A 36 -5.59 1.95 3.56
N LEU A 37 -4.76 0.94 3.27
CA LEU A 37 -4.04 0.22 4.33
C LEU A 37 -3.17 1.17 5.16
N ASP A 38 -3.12 0.96 6.48
CA ASP A 38 -2.12 1.61 7.34
C ASP A 38 -0.72 1.46 6.72
N LYS A 39 0.11 2.52 6.81
CA LYS A 39 1.48 2.53 6.26
C LYS A 39 2.30 1.29 6.63
N LYS A 40 2.12 0.76 7.85
CA LYS A 40 2.81 -0.45 8.35
C LYS A 40 2.48 -1.72 7.57
N TYR A 41 1.36 -1.77 6.86
CA TYR A 41 0.93 -2.87 6.00
C TYR A 41 1.20 -2.55 4.52
N ARG A 42 0.92 -1.32 4.10
CA ARG A 42 1.10 -0.86 2.71
C ARG A 42 2.53 -1.02 2.21
N VAL A 43 3.52 -0.57 2.99
CA VAL A 43 4.93 -0.59 2.56
C VAL A 43 5.43 -2.03 2.28
N PRO A 44 5.24 -3.01 3.19
CA PRO A 44 5.56 -4.40 2.88
C PRO A 44 4.82 -4.95 1.64
N VAL A 45 3.55 -4.61 1.44
CA VAL A 45 2.76 -5.08 0.29
C VAL A 45 3.38 -4.60 -1.02
N LEU A 46 3.72 -3.31 -1.13
CA LEU A 46 4.33 -2.75 -2.33
C LEU A 46 5.71 -3.37 -2.59
N LEU A 47 6.56 -3.47 -1.56
CA LEU A 47 7.89 -4.07 -1.71
C LEU A 47 7.83 -5.54 -2.14
N PHE A 48 6.84 -6.30 -1.66
CA PHE A 48 6.71 -7.72 -1.99
C PHE A 48 6.09 -7.96 -3.37
N TYR A 49 4.95 -7.32 -3.66
CA TYR A 49 4.17 -7.62 -4.87
C TYR A 49 4.60 -6.78 -6.08
N TYR A 50 4.98 -5.52 -5.87
CA TYR A 50 5.37 -4.61 -6.94
C TYR A 50 6.88 -4.70 -7.21
N GLU A 51 7.70 -4.51 -6.18
CA GLU A 51 9.17 -4.52 -6.30
C GLU A 51 9.79 -5.93 -6.27
N ARG A 52 8.99 -6.98 -6.02
CA ARG A 52 9.42 -8.40 -6.01
C ARG A 52 10.50 -8.77 -5.00
N TYR A 53 10.65 -8.00 -3.91
CA TYR A 53 11.56 -8.37 -2.82
C TYR A 53 11.02 -9.55 -2.00
N SER A 54 11.94 -10.40 -1.53
CA SER A 54 11.66 -11.44 -0.55
C SER A 54 11.38 -10.87 0.84
N THR A 55 10.77 -11.67 1.73
CA THR A 55 10.51 -11.28 3.12
C THR A 55 11.80 -10.94 3.89
N ALA A 56 12.89 -11.65 3.59
CA ALA A 56 14.22 -11.40 4.16
C ALA A 56 14.82 -10.06 3.70
N GLU A 57 14.71 -9.72 2.40
CA GLU A 57 15.18 -8.44 1.87
C GLU A 57 14.37 -7.28 2.45
N ILE A 58 13.04 -7.43 2.51
CA ILE A 58 12.14 -6.44 3.12
C ILE A 58 12.49 -6.23 4.59
N ALA A 59 12.79 -7.30 5.33
CA ALA A 59 13.23 -7.23 6.72
C ALA A 59 14.52 -6.40 6.86
N SER A 60 15.47 -6.59 5.95
CA SER A 60 16.72 -5.83 5.89
C SER A 60 16.50 -4.36 5.53
N ILE A 61 15.63 -4.07 4.56
CA ILE A 61 15.28 -2.71 4.10
C ILE A 61 14.57 -1.95 5.23
N LEU A 62 13.56 -2.56 5.86
CA LEU A 62 12.72 -1.93 6.87
C LEU A 62 13.31 -2.00 8.28
N LYS A 63 14.49 -2.62 8.44
CA LYS A 63 15.18 -2.82 9.72
C LYS A 63 14.27 -3.43 10.79
N MET A 64 13.63 -4.54 10.43
CA MET A 64 12.69 -5.23 11.31
C MET A 64 12.75 -6.75 11.16
N PRO A 65 12.22 -7.53 12.12
CA PRO A 65 12.27 -8.99 12.02
C PRO A 65 11.45 -9.51 10.83
N GLU A 66 12.00 -10.50 10.12
CA GLU A 66 11.33 -11.14 8.98
C GLU A 66 9.95 -11.70 9.36
N LYS A 67 9.82 -12.32 10.55
CA LYS A 67 8.53 -12.79 11.08
C LYS A 67 7.49 -11.67 11.18
N THR A 68 7.91 -10.44 11.49
CA THR A 68 7.02 -9.28 11.54
C THR A 68 6.62 -8.83 10.13
N VAL A 69 7.52 -8.91 9.15
CA VAL A 69 7.18 -8.66 7.73
C VAL A 69 6.12 -9.67 7.28
N SER A 70 6.32 -10.96 7.51
CA SER A 70 5.36 -12.01 7.14
C SER A 70 3.99 -11.81 7.82
N THR A 71 3.99 -11.45 9.11
CA THR A 71 2.76 -11.14 9.84
C THR A 71 2.04 -9.91 9.28
N ARG A 72 2.78 -8.87 8.87
CA ARG A 72 2.22 -7.67 8.25
C ARG A 72 1.62 -7.97 6.88
N LEU A 73 2.31 -8.74 6.05
CA LEU A 73 1.79 -9.20 4.75
C LEU A 73 0.52 -10.04 4.91
N PHE A 74 0.51 -10.99 5.84
CA PHE A 74 -0.67 -11.80 6.13
C PHE A 74 -1.88 -10.95 6.55
N ARG A 75 -1.68 -10.02 7.49
CA ARG A 75 -2.74 -9.11 7.95
C ARG A 75 -3.18 -8.13 6.86
N ALA A 76 -2.26 -7.66 6.01
CA ALA A 76 -2.57 -6.81 4.88
C ALA A 76 -3.49 -7.54 3.90
N LYS A 77 -3.15 -8.78 3.52
CA LYS A 77 -3.98 -9.62 2.64
C LYS A 77 -5.37 -9.89 3.23
N ALA A 78 -5.46 -10.12 4.54
CA ALA A 78 -6.75 -10.29 5.22
C ALA A 78 -7.60 -9.02 5.16
N LYS A 79 -6.99 -7.84 5.34
CA LYS A 79 -7.68 -6.55 5.21
C LYS A 79 -8.14 -6.30 3.78
N LEU A 80 -7.26 -6.46 2.79
CA LEU A 80 -7.61 -6.30 1.38
C LEU A 80 -8.72 -7.26 0.94
N LYS A 81 -8.71 -8.49 1.45
CA LYS A 81 -9.78 -9.45 1.18
C LYS A 81 -11.14 -8.99 1.71
N ASN A 82 -11.20 -8.23 2.81
CA ASN A 82 -12.46 -7.70 3.30
C ASN A 82 -12.94 -6.53 2.43
N TYR A 83 -12.03 -5.65 2.03
CA TYR A 83 -12.33 -4.53 1.11
C TYR A 83 -12.86 -5.01 -0.24
N LEU A 84 -12.23 -6.03 -0.83
CA LEU A 84 -12.58 -6.55 -2.16
C LEU A 84 -13.70 -7.61 -2.13
N LYS A 85 -14.30 -7.87 -0.96
CA LYS A 85 -15.43 -8.80 -0.80
C LYS A 85 -16.77 -8.12 -0.56
N GLU A 86 -16.77 -6.80 -0.42
CA GLU A 86 -18.00 -6.02 -0.29
C GLU A 86 -18.63 -5.65 -1.65
N GLU A 87 -18.32 -6.43 -2.71
CA GLU A 87 -19.12 -6.53 -3.93
C GLU A 87 -20.06 -7.75 -3.91
#